data_AF-A0A3P1TF19-F1
#
_entry.id   AF-A0A3P1TF19-F1
#
_cell.length_a   1.000
_cell.length_b   1.000
_cell.length_c   1.000
_cell.angle_alpha   90.00
_cell.angle_beta   90.00
_cell.angle_gamma   90.00
#
_symmetry.space_group_name_H-M   'P 1'
#
loop_
_entity.id
_entity.type
_entity.pdbx_description
1 polymer ?
#
loop_
_entity_poly.entity_id
_entity_poly.type
_entity_poly.pdbx_seq_one_letter_code
_entity_poly.pdbx_strand_id
1 'polypeptide(L)'
;MKKLLRHPVIRKLLAAWERYGQRHGAQHAAAITYFSVLTVIPVLMLFGAVTGFILTVVRPDWLDVVRSTVSDVLGSSAMSAQVIGTLDTALASWRGLGLTALLTASYTGSGWIGNLRIGFCAMMRAEEAESQLQQQNFLTALLRNLVVFFGLLLCLLLALATTIIGTAFADQLGLLGGLARLLLTVLVSWIMFAFLFITLPEERLPLRFWATGALGGAVLVTVLHQFAGLVLGAFSRNPTAAVFGNVIAIMLVLNLVAMIMLLTSAWTGVRHDWSGEEAPDTEQIEDGTTQEVAMAVPEVRSWAEKRRRERLAATLGADELRIENFDPTRVPQADAEQQVPETVAARGVRIGMRLGYGVGAATGLGIGALVAAFLGWLRRR
;
A
#
# COMPACT_ATOMS: atom_id res chain seq x y z
N MET A 1 18.98 -8.42 -28.34
CA MET A 1 18.12 -7.53 -27.51
C MET A 1 16.70 -7.34 -28.05
N LYS A 2 16.47 -6.92 -29.31
CA LYS A 2 15.11 -6.64 -29.84
C LYS A 2 14.11 -7.82 -29.80
N LYS A 3 14.58 -9.07 -29.83
CA LYS A 3 13.74 -10.29 -29.74
C LYS A 3 13.24 -10.59 -28.32
N LEU A 4 14.03 -10.28 -27.27
CA LEU A 4 13.60 -10.42 -25.87
C LEU A 4 12.51 -9.39 -25.50
N LEU A 5 12.63 -8.16 -26.00
CA LEU A 5 11.66 -7.08 -25.77
C LEU A 5 10.28 -7.34 -26.39
N ARG A 6 10.15 -8.33 -27.27
CA ARG A 6 8.87 -8.73 -27.88
C ARG A 6 8.08 -9.73 -27.02
N HIS A 7 8.68 -10.34 -25.99
CA HIS A 7 7.95 -11.30 -25.16
C HIS A 7 6.86 -10.58 -24.36
N PRO A 8 5.59 -11.05 -24.38
CA PRO A 8 4.46 -10.32 -23.80
C PRO A 8 4.64 -10.03 -22.31
N VAL A 9 5.25 -10.97 -21.58
CA VAL A 9 5.57 -10.80 -20.14
C VAL A 9 6.62 -9.72 -19.91
N ILE A 10 7.68 -9.65 -20.73
CA ILE A 10 8.77 -8.68 -20.57
C ILE A 10 8.27 -7.28 -20.93
N ARG A 11 7.51 -7.16 -22.03
CA ARG A 11 6.85 -5.90 -22.41
C ARG A 11 5.95 -5.39 -21.30
N LYS A 12 5.15 -6.28 -20.72
CA LYS A 12 4.26 -5.93 -19.62
C LYS A 12 5.01 -5.55 -18.34
N LEU A 13 6.16 -6.16 -18.08
CA LEU A 13 7.00 -5.84 -16.92
C LEU A 13 7.58 -4.45 -17.06
N LEU A 14 8.07 -4.13 -18.26
CA LEU A 14 8.60 -2.81 -18.57
C LEU A 14 7.51 -1.75 -18.47
N ALA A 15 6.32 -2.01 -19.01
CA ALA A 15 5.18 -1.10 -18.88
C ALA A 15 4.74 -0.91 -17.41
N ALA A 16 4.77 -1.97 -16.59
CA ALA A 16 4.47 -1.87 -15.17
C ALA A 16 5.52 -1.04 -14.41
N TRP A 17 6.80 -1.21 -14.76
CA TRP A 17 7.90 -0.42 -14.18
C TRP A 17 7.80 1.06 -14.57
N GLU A 18 7.50 1.35 -15.83
CA GLU A 18 7.30 2.72 -16.31
C GLU A 18 6.09 3.38 -15.63
N ARG A 19 4.96 2.67 -15.53
CA ARG A 19 3.78 3.11 -14.77
C ARG A 19 4.11 3.38 -13.30
N TYR A 20 4.89 2.49 -12.66
CA TYR A 20 5.34 2.67 -11.28
C TYR A 20 6.17 3.96 -11.11
N GLY A 21 7.06 4.27 -12.06
CA GLY A 21 7.83 5.51 -12.08
C GLY A 21 6.97 6.75 -12.28
N GLN A 22 6.09 6.73 -13.29
CA GLN A 22 5.21 7.87 -13.64
C GLN A 22 4.24 8.24 -12.52
N ARG A 23 3.84 7.27 -11.70
CA ARG A 23 2.85 7.46 -10.62
C ARG A 23 3.46 7.62 -9.23
N HIS A 24 4.73 8.00 -9.15
CA HIS A 24 5.43 8.21 -7.88
C HIS A 24 5.41 6.97 -6.97
N GLY A 25 5.49 5.77 -7.54
CA GLY A 25 5.44 4.51 -6.79
C GLY A 25 6.52 4.40 -5.72
N ALA A 26 7.70 4.97 -5.96
CA ALA A 26 8.78 5.03 -4.98
C ALA A 26 8.40 5.88 -3.75
N GLN A 27 7.70 6.99 -3.94
CA GLN A 27 7.24 7.85 -2.86
C GLN A 27 6.14 7.18 -2.03
N HIS A 28 5.20 6.49 -2.70
CA HIS A 28 4.19 5.69 -2.01
C HIS A 28 4.83 4.52 -1.23
N ALA A 29 5.81 3.82 -1.80
CA ALA A 29 6.53 2.75 -1.11
C ALA A 29 7.26 3.27 0.14
N ALA A 30 7.91 4.44 0.04
CA ALA A 30 8.56 5.08 1.17
C ALA A 30 7.57 5.48 2.28
N ALA A 31 6.41 6.04 1.90
CA ALA A 31 5.35 6.37 2.87
C ALA A 31 4.81 5.11 3.56
N ILE A 32 4.49 4.05 2.81
CA ILE A 32 4.03 2.77 3.36
C ILE A 32 5.07 2.22 4.34
N THR A 33 6.36 2.28 4.00
CA THR A 33 7.46 1.82 4.85
C THR A 33 7.52 2.57 6.17
N TYR A 34 7.42 3.90 6.13
CA TYR A 34 7.39 4.74 7.33
C TYR A 34 6.24 4.33 8.26
N PHE A 35 5.02 4.18 7.72
CA PHE A 35 3.88 3.75 8.50
C PHE A 35 4.01 2.29 8.99
N SER A 36 4.65 1.40 8.22
CA SER A 36 4.94 0.03 8.65
C SER A 36 5.80 0.04 9.91
N VAL A 37 6.91 0.80 9.90
CA VAL A 37 7.83 0.91 11.05
C VAL A 37 7.11 1.42 12.30
N LEU A 38 6.28 2.46 12.15
CA LEU A 38 5.48 2.98 13.26
C LEU A 38 4.49 1.95 13.83
N THR A 39 3.93 1.11 12.95
CA THR A 39 2.91 0.11 13.32
C THR A 39 3.53 -1.17 13.91
N VAL A 40 4.80 -1.47 13.61
CA VAL A 40 5.49 -2.67 14.11
C VAL A 40 5.49 -2.73 15.63
N ILE A 41 5.76 -1.62 16.33
CA ILE A 41 5.86 -1.63 17.80
C ILE A 41 4.51 -2.00 18.44
N PRO A 42 3.38 -1.31 18.16
CA PRO A 42 2.06 -1.73 18.66
C PRO A 42 1.66 -3.15 18.28
N VAL A 43 2.00 -3.60 17.07
CA VAL A 43 1.70 -4.97 16.62
C VAL A 43 2.49 -6.01 17.41
N LEU A 44 3.77 -5.76 17.68
CA LEU A 44 4.58 -6.63 18.52
C LEU A 44 4.06 -6.65 19.96
N MET A 45 3.66 -5.50 20.51
CA MET A 45 3.01 -5.44 21.82
C MET A 45 1.70 -6.24 21.84
N LEU A 46 0.90 -6.16 20.77
CA LEU A 46 -0.34 -6.92 20.65
C LEU A 46 -0.06 -8.43 20.58
N PHE A 47 0.95 -8.83 19.80
CA PHE A 47 1.38 -10.23 19.73
C PHE A 47 1.86 -10.74 21.09
N GLY A 48 2.65 -9.94 21.82
CA GLY A 48 3.08 -10.25 23.18
C GLY A 48 1.91 -10.38 24.16
N ALA A 49 0.91 -9.50 24.08
CA ALA A 49 -0.28 -9.58 24.92
C ALA A 49 -1.15 -10.82 24.61
N VAL A 50 -1.33 -11.16 23.32
CA VAL A 50 -2.01 -12.40 22.91
C VAL A 50 -1.24 -13.62 23.39
N THR A 51 0.08 -13.60 23.28
CA THR A 51 0.98 -14.64 23.78
C THR A 51 0.83 -14.79 25.30
N GLY A 52 0.88 -13.70 26.06
CA GLY A 52 0.64 -13.68 27.51
C GLY A 52 -0.73 -14.23 27.89
N PHE A 53 -1.79 -13.86 27.17
CA PHE A 53 -3.13 -14.42 27.37
C PHE A 53 -3.15 -15.94 27.15
N ILE A 54 -2.55 -16.42 26.05
CA ILE A 54 -2.48 -17.85 25.75
C ILE A 54 -1.71 -18.59 26.83
N LEU A 55 -0.52 -18.12 27.20
CA LEU A 55 0.37 -18.77 28.15
C LEU A 55 -0.10 -18.67 29.60
N THR A 56 -0.93 -17.70 29.98
CA THR A 56 -1.39 -17.54 31.38
C THR A 56 -2.82 -18.03 31.61
N VAL A 57 -3.67 -17.99 30.58
CA VAL A 57 -5.10 -18.33 30.72
C VAL A 57 -5.48 -19.58 29.93
N VAL A 58 -5.03 -19.70 28.67
CA VAL A 58 -5.51 -20.76 27.77
C VAL A 58 -4.71 -22.07 27.94
N ARG A 59 -3.39 -21.97 28.06
CA ARG A 59 -2.43 -23.10 28.14
C ARG A 59 -1.28 -22.76 29.10
N PRO A 60 -1.51 -22.77 30.42
CA PRO A 60 -0.47 -22.52 31.41
C PRO A 60 0.70 -23.50 31.31
N ASP A 61 0.45 -24.75 30.92
CA ASP A 61 1.48 -25.78 30.77
C ASP A 61 2.59 -25.40 29.77
N TRP A 62 2.27 -24.58 28.76
CA TRP A 62 3.25 -24.14 27.76
C TRP A 62 4.23 -23.12 28.32
N LEU A 63 3.84 -22.42 29.39
CA LEU A 63 4.68 -21.42 30.03
C LEU A 63 5.86 -22.10 30.73
N ASP A 64 5.62 -23.27 31.33
CA ASP A 64 6.68 -24.07 31.95
C ASP A 64 7.65 -24.67 30.91
N VAL A 65 7.16 -25.01 29.71
CA VAL A 65 8.02 -25.41 28.57
C VAL A 65 8.90 -24.25 28.11
N VAL A 66 8.36 -23.03 28.05
CA VAL A 66 9.14 -21.83 27.71
C VAL A 66 10.20 -21.56 28.78
N ARG A 67 9.83 -21.63 30.07
CA ARG A 67 10.77 -21.45 31.19
C ARG A 67 11.91 -22.44 31.16
N SER A 68 11.61 -23.72 30.98
CA SER A 68 12.62 -24.79 30.89
C SER A 68 13.55 -24.60 29.69
N THR A 69 13.00 -24.24 28.52
CA THR A 69 13.82 -23.94 27.33
C THR A 69 14.75 -22.75 27.56
N VAL A 70 14.27 -21.68 28.23
CA VAL A 70 15.09 -20.52 28.56
C VAL A 70 16.19 -20.88 29.56
N SER A 71 15.90 -21.70 30.58
CA SER A 71 16.92 -22.17 31.52
C SER A 71 17.96 -23.07 30.87
N ASP A 72 17.56 -23.89 29.90
CA ASP A 72 18.46 -24.79 29.17
C ASP A 72 19.41 -24.01 28.25
N VAL A 73 18.91 -22.95 27.59
CA VAL A 73 19.74 -22.12 26.68
C VAL A 73 20.69 -21.19 27.44
N LEU A 74 20.22 -20.56 28.53
CA LEU A 74 21.01 -19.57 29.29
C LEU A 74 21.82 -20.19 30.44
N GLY A 75 21.61 -21.47 30.72
CA GLY A 75 22.14 -22.14 31.91
C GLY A 75 21.51 -21.64 33.21
N SER A 76 21.76 -22.34 34.31
CA SER A 76 21.34 -21.93 35.66
C SER A 76 22.23 -20.77 36.16
N SER A 77 21.96 -19.56 35.70
CA SER A 77 22.67 -18.34 36.09
C SER A 77 21.69 -17.31 36.67
N ALA A 78 22.21 -16.32 37.43
CA ALA A 78 21.38 -15.20 37.88
C ALA A 78 20.71 -14.46 36.70
N MET A 79 21.32 -14.51 35.52
CA MET A 79 20.80 -13.91 34.30
C MET A 79 19.56 -14.65 33.77
N SER A 80 19.52 -15.99 33.85
CA SER A 80 18.33 -16.75 33.45
C SER A 80 17.15 -16.51 34.41
N ALA A 81 17.40 -16.44 35.71
CA ALA A 81 16.38 -16.07 36.69
C ALA A 81 15.81 -14.65 36.46
N GLN A 82 16.67 -13.67 36.14
CA GLN A 82 16.23 -12.30 35.82
C GLN A 82 15.41 -12.23 34.53
N VAL A 83 15.81 -12.97 33.48
CA VAL A 83 15.06 -13.06 32.22
C VAL A 83 13.70 -13.69 32.45
N ILE A 84 13.63 -14.82 33.18
CA ILE A 84 12.37 -15.50 33.48
C ILE A 84 11.46 -14.61 34.33
N GLY A 85 11.98 -13.91 35.35
CA GLY A 85 11.18 -13.00 36.17
C GLY A 85 10.63 -11.80 35.38
N THR A 86 11.41 -11.28 34.43
CA THR A 86 10.96 -10.21 33.52
C THR A 86 9.88 -10.72 32.57
N LEU A 87 10.05 -11.93 32.03
CA LEU A 87 9.08 -12.61 31.19
C LEU A 87 7.76 -12.83 31.94
N ASP A 88 7.80 -13.38 33.14
CA ASP A 88 6.60 -13.62 33.97
C ASP A 88 5.85 -12.33 34.28
N THR A 89 6.58 -11.26 34.60
CA THR A 89 5.97 -9.94 34.88
C THR A 89 5.31 -9.35 33.63
N ALA A 90 5.97 -9.47 32.47
CA ALA A 90 5.44 -9.00 31.18
C ALA A 90 4.20 -9.81 30.76
N LEU A 91 4.22 -11.14 30.94
CA LEU A 91 3.09 -12.01 30.59
C LEU A 91 1.92 -11.85 31.57
N ALA A 92 2.17 -11.65 32.87
CA ALA A 92 1.11 -11.44 33.87
C ALA A 92 0.36 -10.11 33.66
N SER A 93 1.03 -9.10 33.11
CA SER A 93 0.44 -7.78 32.79
C SER A 93 -0.20 -7.71 31.40
N TRP A 94 -0.49 -8.86 30.77
CA TRP A 94 -1.03 -8.95 29.40
C TRP A 94 -2.31 -8.15 29.17
N ARG A 95 -3.15 -7.93 30.20
CA ARG A 95 -4.41 -7.17 30.06
C ARG A 95 -4.15 -5.70 29.75
N GLY A 96 -3.26 -5.06 30.52
CA GLY A 96 -2.91 -3.65 30.33
C GLY A 96 -2.13 -3.44 29.03
N LEU A 97 -1.15 -4.31 28.78
CA LEU A 97 -0.39 -4.34 27.52
C LEU A 97 -1.31 -4.58 26.32
N GLY A 98 -2.27 -5.51 26.42
CA GLY A 98 -3.20 -5.84 25.36
C GLY A 98 -4.14 -4.69 25.01
N LEU A 99 -4.71 -4.01 26.01
CA LEU A 99 -5.59 -2.87 25.76
C LEU A 99 -4.83 -1.71 25.10
N THR A 100 -3.66 -1.36 25.65
CA THR A 100 -2.82 -0.28 25.10
C THR A 100 -2.32 -0.63 23.69
N ALA A 101 -1.87 -1.86 23.46
CA ALA A 101 -1.47 -2.34 22.16
C ALA A 101 -2.62 -2.34 21.16
N LEU A 102 -3.81 -2.78 21.57
CA LEU A 102 -4.97 -2.82 20.69
C LEU A 102 -5.37 -1.42 20.22
N LEU A 103 -5.40 -0.44 21.13
CA LEU A 103 -5.74 0.95 20.80
C LEU A 103 -4.68 1.58 19.88
N THR A 104 -3.41 1.44 20.23
CA THR A 104 -2.30 2.03 19.45
C THR A 104 -2.12 1.34 18.10
N ALA A 105 -2.28 0.02 18.02
CA ALA A 105 -2.23 -0.76 16.77
C ALA A 105 -3.44 -0.46 15.88
N SER A 106 -4.63 -0.28 16.45
CA SER A 106 -5.81 0.13 15.68
C SER A 106 -5.63 1.51 15.07
N TYR A 107 -5.08 2.47 15.83
CA TYR A 107 -4.82 3.82 15.35
C TYR A 107 -3.76 3.84 14.24
N THR A 108 -2.58 3.28 14.52
CA THR A 108 -1.45 3.26 13.56
C THR A 108 -1.73 2.37 12.35
N GLY A 109 -2.32 1.20 12.58
CA GLY A 109 -2.69 0.23 11.55
C GLY A 109 -3.75 0.75 10.59
N SER A 110 -4.76 1.49 11.07
CA SER A 110 -5.73 2.14 10.18
C SER A 110 -5.06 3.16 9.26
N GLY A 111 -4.15 3.98 9.79
CA GLY A 111 -3.35 4.92 8.99
C GLY A 111 -2.47 4.23 7.96
N TRP A 112 -1.84 3.11 8.34
CA TRP A 112 -1.05 2.29 7.43
C TRP A 112 -1.90 1.73 6.27
N ILE A 113 -3.09 1.17 6.55
CA ILE A 113 -4.01 0.69 5.51
C ILE A 113 -4.48 1.82 4.61
N GLY A 114 -4.75 3.01 5.15
CA GLY A 114 -5.12 4.17 4.36
C GLY A 114 -4.06 4.51 3.32
N ASN A 115 -2.80 4.61 3.74
CA ASN A 115 -1.67 4.91 2.85
C ASN A 115 -1.38 3.78 1.86
N LEU A 116 -1.49 2.53 2.31
CA LEU A 116 -1.38 1.37 1.43
C LEU A 116 -2.46 1.38 0.35
N ARG A 117 -3.72 1.67 0.71
CA ARG A 117 -4.84 1.76 -0.24
C ARG A 117 -4.62 2.88 -1.26
N ILE A 118 -4.21 4.06 -0.82
CA ILE A 118 -3.93 5.19 -1.70
C ILE A 118 -2.87 4.80 -2.73
N GLY A 119 -1.70 4.31 -2.28
CA GLY A 119 -0.63 3.90 -3.19
C GLY A 119 -1.04 2.74 -4.10
N PHE A 120 -1.66 1.71 -3.53
CA PHE A 120 -2.07 0.50 -4.27
C PHE A 120 -3.09 0.82 -5.35
N CYS A 121 -4.13 1.58 -5.03
CA CYS A 121 -5.15 2.00 -6.00
C CYS A 121 -4.59 2.99 -7.01
N ALA A 122 -3.71 3.92 -6.61
CA ALA A 122 -3.05 4.85 -7.53
C ALA A 122 -2.24 4.12 -8.60
N MET A 123 -1.57 3.01 -8.27
CA MET A 123 -0.87 2.19 -9.26
C MET A 123 -1.83 1.47 -10.22
N MET A 124 -3.06 1.19 -9.78
CA MET A 124 -4.02 0.38 -10.53
C MET A 124 -4.88 1.21 -11.50
N ARG A 125 -5.42 2.35 -11.05
CA ARG A 125 -6.44 3.18 -11.74
C ARG A 125 -6.08 3.56 -13.18
N ALA A 126 -7.04 3.71 -14.07
CA ALA A 126 -6.82 4.43 -15.33
C ALA A 126 -6.64 5.94 -15.03
N GLU A 127 -5.90 6.66 -15.87
CA GLU A 127 -5.53 8.08 -15.69
C GLU A 127 -6.74 9.02 -15.57
N GLU A 128 -7.93 8.57 -16.01
CA GLU A 128 -9.18 9.35 -16.02
C GLU A 128 -9.99 9.25 -14.71
N ALA A 129 -9.59 8.41 -13.75
CA ALA A 129 -10.38 8.11 -12.54
C ALA A 129 -9.94 8.86 -11.27
N GLU A 130 -9.42 10.09 -11.38
CA GLU A 130 -8.88 10.87 -10.25
C GLU A 130 -9.94 11.41 -9.27
N SER A 131 -11.24 11.39 -9.60
CA SER A 131 -12.24 12.23 -8.92
C SER A 131 -13.05 11.62 -7.76
N GLN A 132 -12.85 10.35 -7.37
CA GLN A 132 -13.82 9.65 -6.49
C GLN A 132 -13.37 9.27 -5.06
N LEU A 133 -12.21 9.70 -4.58
CA LEU A 133 -11.78 9.37 -3.20
C LEU A 133 -12.51 10.17 -2.09
N GLN A 134 -13.38 11.13 -2.44
CA GLN A 134 -13.71 12.24 -1.54
C GLN A 134 -15.01 12.07 -0.72
N GLN A 135 -15.83 11.01 -0.90
CA GLN A 135 -17.12 10.91 -0.18
C GLN A 135 -17.38 9.56 0.50
N GLN A 136 -16.55 9.20 1.48
CA GLN A 136 -16.89 8.11 2.41
C GLN A 136 -16.95 8.63 3.85
N ASN A 137 -17.98 8.20 4.59
CA ASN A 137 -18.11 8.50 6.01
C ASN A 137 -16.84 8.06 6.74
N PHE A 138 -16.25 8.97 7.52
CA PHE A 138 -15.01 8.74 8.26
C PHE A 138 -15.05 7.44 9.08
N LEU A 139 -16.17 7.19 9.76
CA LEU A 139 -16.35 6.00 10.58
C LEU A 139 -16.36 4.70 9.75
N THR A 140 -17.01 4.68 8.60
CA THR A 140 -17.03 3.52 7.69
C THR A 140 -15.64 3.23 7.13
N ALA A 141 -14.91 4.28 6.76
CA ALA A 141 -13.52 4.15 6.29
C ALA A 141 -12.61 3.59 7.40
N LEU A 142 -12.77 4.08 8.63
CA LEU A 142 -12.02 3.60 9.81
C LEU A 142 -12.30 2.11 10.08
N LEU A 143 -13.57 1.71 10.15
CA LEU A 143 -13.94 0.30 10.40
C LEU A 143 -13.43 -0.61 9.29
N ARG A 144 -13.57 -0.20 8.02
CA ARG A 144 -13.03 -0.98 6.90
C ARG A 144 -11.53 -1.15 7.03
N ASN A 145 -10.80 -0.07 7.33
CA ASN A 145 -9.35 -0.15 7.48
C ASN A 145 -8.94 -1.06 8.64
N LEU A 146 -9.69 -1.07 9.75
CA LEU A 146 -9.44 -1.99 10.86
C LEU A 146 -9.65 -3.45 10.47
N VAL A 147 -10.74 -3.77 9.77
CA VAL A 147 -11.00 -5.14 9.29
C VAL A 147 -9.88 -5.62 8.37
N VAL A 148 -9.43 -4.77 7.44
CA VAL A 148 -8.32 -5.09 6.54
C VAL A 148 -7.01 -5.25 7.32
N PHE A 149 -6.75 -4.37 8.29
CA PHE A 149 -5.56 -4.42 9.13
C PHE A 149 -5.46 -5.73 9.92
N PHE A 150 -6.50 -6.10 10.68
CA PHE A 150 -6.52 -7.37 11.42
C PHE A 150 -6.54 -8.59 10.49
N GLY A 151 -7.17 -8.50 9.32
CA GLY A 151 -7.10 -9.54 8.29
C GLY A 151 -5.68 -9.76 7.76
N LEU A 152 -4.91 -8.69 7.56
CA LEU A 152 -3.49 -8.78 7.18
C LEU A 152 -2.61 -9.31 8.30
N LEU A 153 -2.87 -8.93 9.55
CA LEU A 153 -2.20 -9.54 10.71
C LEU A 153 -2.46 -11.04 10.78
N LEU A 154 -3.69 -11.48 10.53
CA LEU A 154 -4.02 -12.90 10.47
C LEU A 154 -3.26 -13.59 9.32
N CYS A 155 -3.22 -13.01 8.12
CA CYS A 155 -2.43 -13.54 7.01
C CYS A 155 -0.94 -13.67 7.36
N LEU A 156 -0.39 -12.66 8.06
CA LEU A 156 0.99 -12.69 8.55
C LEU A 156 1.21 -13.83 9.56
N LEU A 157 0.27 -14.04 10.49
CA LEU A 157 0.33 -15.16 11.43
C LEU A 157 0.29 -16.51 10.73
N LEU A 158 -0.55 -16.67 9.69
CA LEU A 158 -0.57 -17.89 8.87
C LEU A 158 0.78 -18.09 8.17
N ALA A 159 1.38 -17.03 7.62
CA ALA A 159 2.70 -17.11 6.98
C ALA A 159 3.79 -17.57 7.98
N LEU A 160 3.79 -17.02 9.19
CA LEU A 160 4.70 -17.44 10.25
C LEU A 160 4.45 -18.90 10.66
N ALA A 161 3.19 -19.30 10.83
CA ALA A 161 2.82 -20.68 11.17
C ALA A 161 3.30 -21.68 10.11
N THR A 162 3.18 -21.35 8.82
CA THR A 162 3.70 -22.21 7.74
C THR A 162 5.21 -22.35 7.74
N THR A 163 5.94 -21.40 8.30
CA THR A 163 7.40 -21.52 8.45
C THR A 163 7.75 -22.61 9.47
N ILE A 164 7.03 -22.66 10.60
CA ILE A 164 7.22 -23.64 11.68
C ILE A 164 6.78 -25.04 11.25
N ILE A 165 5.61 -25.13 10.60
CA ILE A 165 5.09 -26.41 10.10
C ILE A 165 5.98 -26.91 8.96
N GLY A 166 6.38 -26.01 8.05
CA GLY A 166 7.19 -26.33 6.89
C GLY A 166 8.56 -26.90 7.24
N THR A 167 9.18 -26.50 8.36
CA THR A 167 10.44 -27.09 8.82
C THR A 167 10.26 -28.53 9.29
N ALA A 168 9.18 -28.84 10.02
CA ALA A 168 8.94 -30.18 10.54
C ALA A 168 8.69 -31.22 9.43
N PHE A 169 7.96 -30.84 8.37
CA PHE A 169 7.68 -31.73 7.24
C PHE A 169 8.84 -31.85 6.26
N ALA A 170 9.68 -30.82 6.13
CA ALA A 170 10.82 -30.83 5.21
C ALA A 170 11.87 -31.88 5.61
N ASP A 171 12.13 -32.03 6.91
CA ASP A 171 13.16 -32.93 7.42
C ASP A 171 12.81 -34.42 7.22
N GLN A 172 11.53 -34.78 7.09
CA GLN A 172 11.09 -36.17 6.92
C GLN A 172 11.09 -36.66 5.47
N LEU A 173 10.93 -35.76 4.50
CA LEU A 173 10.69 -36.10 3.08
C LEU A 173 11.84 -35.69 2.15
N GLY A 174 12.92 -35.13 2.69
CA GLY A 174 14.08 -34.67 1.92
C GLY A 174 13.71 -33.65 0.84
N LEU A 175 14.10 -33.91 -0.42
CA LEU A 175 13.91 -32.97 -1.52
C LEU A 175 12.43 -32.68 -1.85
N LEU A 176 11.54 -33.67 -1.68
CA LEU A 176 10.09 -33.52 -1.84
C LEU A 176 9.50 -32.61 -0.75
N GLY A 177 9.98 -32.76 0.49
CA GLY A 177 9.58 -31.91 1.61
C GLY A 177 9.98 -30.45 1.41
N GLY A 178 11.18 -30.21 0.86
CA GLY A 178 11.63 -28.87 0.48
C GLY A 178 10.74 -28.21 -0.59
N LEU A 179 10.35 -28.97 -1.61
CA LEU A 179 9.46 -28.48 -2.67
C LEU A 179 8.04 -28.19 -2.14
N ALA A 180 7.52 -29.07 -1.29
CA ALA A 180 6.22 -28.89 -0.64
C ALA A 180 6.21 -27.65 0.27
N ARG A 181 7.29 -27.42 1.03
CA ARG A 181 7.46 -26.20 1.85
C ARG A 181 7.45 -24.95 0.98
N LEU A 182 8.22 -24.95 -0.12
CA LEU A 182 8.26 -23.81 -1.05
C LEU A 182 6.89 -23.54 -1.66
N LEU A 183 6.18 -24.58 -2.09
CA LEU A 183 4.83 -24.44 -2.63
C LEU A 183 3.85 -23.88 -1.59
N LEU A 184 3.94 -24.33 -0.34
CA LEU A 184 3.13 -23.82 0.77
C LEU A 184 3.42 -22.35 1.05
N THR A 185 4.69 -21.93 1.07
CA THR A 185 5.08 -20.52 1.25
C THR A 185 4.55 -19.64 0.11
N VAL A 186 4.65 -20.12 -1.13
CA VAL A 186 4.08 -19.42 -2.30
C VAL A 186 2.55 -19.35 -2.18
N LEU A 187 1.89 -20.42 -1.76
CA LEU A 187 0.44 -20.47 -1.59
C LEU A 187 -0.05 -19.47 -0.54
N VAL A 188 0.59 -19.42 0.63
CA VAL A 188 0.21 -18.44 1.67
C VAL A 188 0.50 -17.01 1.22
N SER A 189 1.64 -16.78 0.56
CA SER A 189 1.94 -15.47 -0.02
C SER A 189 0.90 -15.09 -1.07
N TRP A 190 0.43 -16.05 -1.89
CA TRP A 190 -0.63 -15.83 -2.86
C TRP A 190 -1.96 -15.49 -2.20
N ILE A 191 -2.34 -16.16 -1.11
CA ILE A 191 -3.52 -15.83 -0.31
C ILE A 191 -3.40 -14.42 0.28
N MET A 192 -2.22 -14.02 0.76
CA MET A 192 -1.98 -12.67 1.25
C MET A 192 -2.19 -11.63 0.14
N PHE A 193 -1.56 -11.82 -1.03
CA PHE A 193 -1.77 -10.91 -2.16
C PHE A 193 -3.22 -10.93 -2.66
N ALA A 194 -3.89 -12.09 -2.67
CA ALA A 194 -5.30 -12.21 -2.96
C ALA A 194 -6.14 -11.33 -2.03
N PHE A 195 -5.86 -11.40 -0.72
CA PHE A 195 -6.52 -10.58 0.28
C PHE A 195 -6.31 -9.09 0.01
N LEU A 196 -5.10 -8.65 -0.38
CA LEU A 196 -4.85 -7.28 -0.79
C LEU A 196 -5.75 -6.86 -1.98
N PHE A 197 -5.76 -7.64 -3.06
CA PHE A 197 -6.53 -7.32 -4.26
C PHE A 197 -8.05 -7.39 -4.07
N ILE A 198 -8.54 -8.16 -3.10
CA ILE A 198 -9.97 -8.23 -2.79
C ILE A 198 -10.42 -7.07 -1.91
N THR A 199 -9.54 -6.53 -1.05
CA THR A 199 -9.95 -5.61 0.02
C THR A 199 -9.53 -4.15 -0.18
N LEU A 200 -8.45 -3.89 -0.91
CA LEU A 200 -7.92 -2.54 -1.17
C LEU A 200 -8.65 -1.81 -2.30
N PRO A 201 -8.96 -2.44 -3.45
CA PRO A 201 -9.73 -1.78 -4.51
C PRO A 201 -11.12 -1.31 -4.04
N GLU A 202 -11.59 -0.20 -4.60
CA GLU A 202 -12.96 0.30 -4.40
C GLU A 202 -13.96 -0.50 -5.23
N GLU A 203 -13.55 -0.88 -6.44
CA GLU A 203 -14.31 -1.72 -7.36
C GLU A 203 -13.83 -3.17 -7.31
N ARG A 204 -14.79 -4.11 -7.36
CA ARG A 204 -14.48 -5.54 -7.30
C ARG A 204 -13.89 -6.00 -8.64
N LEU A 205 -12.66 -6.46 -8.61
CA LEU A 205 -12.01 -7.08 -9.76
C LEU A 205 -12.42 -8.56 -9.88
N PRO A 206 -12.79 -9.05 -11.08
CA PRO A 206 -12.96 -10.49 -11.27
C PRO A 206 -11.62 -11.23 -11.12
N LEU A 207 -11.72 -12.48 -10.67
CA LEU A 207 -10.58 -13.33 -10.27
C LEU A 207 -9.46 -13.40 -11.32
N ARG A 208 -9.84 -13.40 -12.59
CA ARG A 208 -8.96 -13.54 -13.76
C ARG A 208 -7.90 -12.44 -13.84
N PHE A 209 -8.23 -11.24 -13.38
CA PHE A 209 -7.35 -10.09 -13.50
C PHE A 209 -6.33 -10.05 -12.37
N TRP A 210 -6.77 -10.18 -11.12
CA TRP A 210 -5.89 -10.06 -9.98
C TRP A 210 -5.10 -11.33 -9.67
N ALA A 211 -5.59 -12.54 -10.01
CA ALA A 211 -4.90 -13.79 -9.67
C ALA A 211 -3.47 -13.86 -10.25
N THR A 212 -3.28 -13.38 -11.48
CA THR A 212 -1.95 -13.34 -12.13
C THR A 212 -1.01 -12.32 -11.48
N GLY A 213 -1.52 -11.16 -11.06
CA GLY A 213 -0.74 -10.15 -10.34
C GLY A 213 -0.38 -10.64 -8.94
N ALA A 214 -1.32 -11.26 -8.24
CA ALA A 214 -1.12 -11.86 -6.92
C ALA A 214 -0.09 -12.99 -6.96
N LEU A 215 -0.10 -13.84 -7.99
CA LEU A 215 0.90 -14.90 -8.14
C LEU A 215 2.30 -14.31 -8.37
N GLY A 216 2.42 -13.29 -9.23
CA GLY A 216 3.68 -12.58 -9.42
C GLY A 216 4.20 -11.97 -8.11
N GLY A 217 3.33 -11.35 -7.32
CA GLY A 217 3.67 -10.80 -6.01
C GLY A 217 4.10 -11.85 -5.00
N ALA A 218 3.36 -12.97 -4.94
CA ALA A 218 3.68 -14.09 -4.07
C ALA A 218 5.06 -14.67 -4.35
N VAL A 219 5.39 -14.86 -5.63
CA VAL A 219 6.71 -15.33 -6.05
C VAL A 219 7.78 -14.32 -5.67
N LEU A 220 7.60 -13.03 -5.97
CA LEU A 220 8.56 -11.97 -5.63
C LEU A 220 8.80 -11.85 -4.12
N VAL A 221 7.76 -11.93 -3.29
CA VAL A 221 7.90 -11.90 -1.84
C VAL A 221 8.57 -13.17 -1.32
N THR A 222 8.26 -14.33 -1.89
CA THR A 222 8.91 -15.59 -1.51
C THR A 222 10.42 -15.53 -1.81
N VAL A 223 10.79 -15.01 -2.99
CA VAL A 223 12.18 -14.76 -3.36
C VAL A 223 12.81 -13.78 -2.37
N LEU A 224 12.18 -12.63 -2.12
CA LEU A 224 12.66 -11.64 -1.15
C LEU A 224 12.90 -12.26 0.22
N HIS A 225 12.03 -13.16 0.67
CA HIS A 225 12.16 -13.83 1.96
C HIS A 225 13.42 -14.71 2.05
N GLN A 226 13.78 -15.40 0.97
CA GLN A 226 15.04 -16.15 0.89
C GLN A 226 16.28 -15.25 0.95
N PHE A 227 16.20 -14.05 0.33
CA PHE A 227 17.29 -13.09 0.34
C PHE A 227 17.32 -12.20 1.60
N ALA A 228 16.22 -12.11 2.35
CA ALA A 228 16.11 -11.23 3.53
C ALA A 228 17.16 -11.56 4.59
N GLY A 229 17.46 -12.85 4.80
CA GLY A 229 18.51 -13.29 5.72
C GLY A 229 19.92 -12.86 5.29
N LEU A 230 20.18 -12.81 3.97
CA LEU A 230 21.44 -12.30 3.43
C LEU A 230 21.57 -10.80 3.60
N VAL A 231 20.48 -10.06 3.38
CA VAL A 231 20.42 -8.61 3.64
C VAL A 231 20.72 -8.36 5.12
N LEU A 232 20.01 -9.04 6.03
CA LEU A 232 20.19 -8.87 7.47
C LEU A 232 21.63 -9.24 7.91
N GLY A 233 22.13 -10.39 7.45
CA GLY A 233 23.46 -10.87 7.77
C GLY A 233 24.59 -9.98 7.24
N ALA A 234 24.38 -9.26 6.13
CA ALA A 234 25.37 -8.31 5.61
C ALA A 234 25.60 -7.13 6.57
N PHE A 235 24.54 -6.64 7.22
CA PHE A 235 24.65 -5.53 8.19
C PHE A 235 25.22 -5.99 9.53
N SER A 236 25.01 -7.24 9.94
CA SER A 236 25.50 -7.75 11.23
C SER A 236 27.01 -8.07 11.27
N ARG A 237 27.70 -8.14 10.11
CA ARG A 237 29.14 -8.48 10.04
C ARG A 237 30.08 -7.38 10.55
N ASN A 238 29.62 -6.13 10.62
CA ASN A 238 30.42 -5.00 11.12
C ASN A 238 29.80 -4.48 12.43
N PRO A 239 30.54 -4.42 13.55
CA PRO A 239 29.99 -3.99 14.85
C PRO A 239 29.34 -2.60 14.82
N THR A 240 29.88 -1.65 14.04
CA THR A 240 29.28 -0.32 13.87
C THR A 240 28.02 -0.38 13.01
N ALA A 241 28.00 -1.26 12.00
CA ALA A 241 26.82 -1.50 11.19
C ALA A 241 25.77 -2.34 11.92
N ALA A 242 26.10 -3.10 12.96
CA ALA A 242 25.11 -3.89 13.69
C ALA A 242 24.13 -3.00 14.48
N VAL A 243 24.62 -1.89 15.03
CA VAL A 243 23.80 -0.96 15.85
C VAL A 243 22.73 -0.25 15.01
N PHE A 244 23.11 0.34 13.88
CA PHE A 244 22.18 1.07 13.00
C PHE A 244 21.63 0.23 11.86
N GLY A 245 22.41 -0.74 11.40
CA GLY A 245 22.12 -1.54 10.21
C GLY A 245 20.96 -2.50 10.39
N ASN A 246 20.66 -2.97 11.61
CA ASN A 246 19.44 -3.75 11.83
C ASN A 246 18.18 -2.93 11.53
N VAL A 247 18.13 -1.67 11.98
CA VAL A 247 17.00 -0.76 11.70
C VAL A 247 16.94 -0.46 10.20
N ILE A 248 18.07 -0.11 9.59
CA ILE A 248 18.16 0.18 8.16
C ILE A 248 17.75 -1.04 7.32
N ALA A 249 18.18 -2.24 7.69
CA ALA A 249 17.86 -3.47 6.98
C ALA A 249 16.36 -3.82 7.09
N ILE A 250 15.76 -3.65 8.27
CA ILE A 250 14.31 -3.81 8.44
C ILE A 250 13.56 -2.80 7.57
N MET A 251 13.96 -1.52 7.59
CA MET A 251 13.35 -0.50 6.73
C MET A 251 13.50 -0.84 5.24
N LEU A 252 14.66 -1.31 4.83
CA LEU A 252 14.92 -1.72 3.44
C LEU A 252 14.02 -2.90 3.03
N VAL A 253 13.90 -3.92 3.87
CA VAL A 253 13.05 -5.08 3.60
C VAL A 253 11.58 -4.66 3.53
N LEU A 254 11.11 -3.84 4.48
CA LEU A 254 9.75 -3.30 4.46
C LEU A 254 9.48 -2.47 3.20
N ASN A 255 10.46 -1.68 2.76
CA ASN A 255 10.36 -0.91 1.51
C ASN A 255 10.32 -1.80 0.28
N LEU A 256 11.13 -2.86 0.23
CA LEU A 256 11.08 -3.84 -0.86
C LEU A 256 9.73 -4.55 -0.92
N VAL A 257 9.15 -4.92 0.23
CA VAL A 257 7.79 -5.48 0.30
C VAL A 257 6.77 -4.48 -0.25
N ALA A 258 6.83 -3.21 0.18
CA ALA A 258 5.95 -2.16 -0.33
C ALA A 258 6.11 -1.95 -1.84
N MET A 259 7.34 -1.94 -2.34
CA MET A 259 7.62 -1.87 -3.78
C MET A 259 6.98 -3.05 -4.53
N ILE A 260 7.10 -4.28 -4.03
CA ILE A 260 6.49 -5.45 -4.67
C ILE A 260 4.96 -5.32 -4.67
N MET A 261 4.34 -4.89 -3.57
CA MET A 261 2.90 -4.65 -3.50
C MET A 261 2.44 -3.63 -4.55
N LEU A 262 3.18 -2.52 -4.71
CA LEU A 262 2.84 -1.48 -5.68
C LEU A 262 3.13 -1.89 -7.13
N LEU A 263 4.23 -2.59 -7.38
CA LEU A 263 4.61 -3.05 -8.72
C LEU A 263 3.64 -4.13 -9.24
N THR A 264 3.15 -4.99 -8.35
CA THR A 264 2.13 -6.01 -8.68
C THR A 264 0.77 -5.37 -8.95
N SER A 265 0.42 -4.30 -8.22
CA SER A 265 -0.73 -3.46 -8.55
C SER A 265 -0.56 -2.80 -9.92
N ALA A 266 0.59 -2.16 -10.19
CA ALA A 266 0.88 -1.53 -11.48
C ALA A 266 0.81 -2.53 -12.65
N TRP A 267 1.37 -3.73 -12.46
CA TRP A 267 1.29 -4.84 -13.43
C TRP A 267 -0.15 -5.26 -13.73
N THR A 268 -1.02 -5.21 -12.73
CA THR A 268 -2.44 -5.55 -12.90
C THR A 268 -3.17 -4.40 -13.62
N GLY A 269 -2.85 -3.15 -13.28
CA GLY A 269 -3.37 -1.95 -13.94
C GLY A 269 -3.05 -1.87 -15.44
N VAL A 270 -1.84 -2.30 -15.87
CA VAL A 270 -1.47 -2.34 -17.30
C VAL A 270 -2.41 -3.21 -18.14
N ARG A 271 -3.07 -4.23 -17.55
CA ARG A 271 -4.07 -5.02 -18.30
C ARG A 271 -5.40 -4.29 -18.46
N HIS A 272 -5.79 -3.48 -17.47
CA HIS A 272 -7.08 -2.81 -17.44
C HIS A 272 -7.18 -1.76 -18.54
N ASP A 273 -6.10 -1.01 -18.77
CA ASP A 273 -6.02 -0.05 -19.89
C ASP A 273 -6.07 -0.74 -21.27
N TRP A 274 -5.78 -2.05 -21.34
CA TRP A 274 -5.83 -2.85 -22.58
C TRP A 274 -7.12 -3.64 -22.77
N SER A 275 -7.96 -3.80 -21.74
CA SER A 275 -9.23 -4.54 -21.80
C SER A 275 -10.47 -3.67 -21.90
N GLY A 276 -10.32 -2.34 -21.89
CA GLY A 276 -11.39 -1.40 -22.23
C GLY A 276 -11.69 -1.32 -23.73
N GLU A 277 -10.84 -1.95 -24.56
CA GLU A 277 -10.91 -1.93 -26.02
C GLU A 277 -11.00 -3.37 -26.54
N GLU A 278 -12.13 -4.05 -26.33
CA GLU A 278 -12.53 -5.09 -27.29
C GLU A 278 -12.95 -4.38 -28.58
N ALA A 279 -11.95 -3.96 -29.37
CA ALA A 279 -12.18 -3.60 -30.76
C ALA A 279 -12.79 -4.82 -31.45
N PRO A 280 -13.97 -4.71 -32.10
CA PRO A 280 -14.54 -5.82 -32.83
C PRO A 280 -13.55 -6.25 -33.92
N ASP A 281 -13.40 -7.57 -34.03
CA ASP A 281 -12.51 -8.25 -34.95
C ASP A 281 -12.53 -7.60 -36.33
N THR A 282 -11.35 -7.26 -36.84
CA THR A 282 -11.17 -6.83 -38.23
C THR A 282 -11.35 -8.04 -39.13
N GLU A 283 -12.59 -8.44 -39.37
CA GLU A 283 -12.94 -9.31 -40.49
C GLU A 283 -12.88 -8.49 -41.79
N GLN A 284 -11.81 -8.75 -42.54
CA GLN A 284 -11.74 -8.79 -44.00
C GLN A 284 -12.51 -7.70 -44.77
N ILE A 285 -11.81 -6.61 -45.09
CA ILE A 285 -12.16 -5.81 -46.27
C ILE A 285 -11.54 -6.49 -47.48
N GLU A 286 -12.31 -7.35 -48.14
CA GLU A 286 -12.10 -7.69 -49.55
C GLU A 286 -12.77 -6.64 -50.45
N ASP A 287 -12.12 -6.43 -51.59
CA ASP A 287 -12.33 -5.44 -52.64
C ASP A 287 -13.78 -5.33 -53.16
N GLY A 288 -14.27 -4.11 -53.43
CA GLY A 288 -15.51 -3.94 -54.22
C GLY A 288 -16.33 -2.65 -54.03
N THR A 289 -15.86 -1.56 -54.64
CA THR A 289 -16.66 -0.51 -55.33
C THR A 289 -17.96 0.08 -54.72
N THR A 290 -17.88 1.39 -54.47
CA THR A 290 -18.89 2.47 -54.69
C THR A 290 -19.85 2.89 -53.56
N GLN A 291 -19.87 4.22 -53.36
CA GLN A 291 -20.97 5.09 -52.91
C GLN A 291 -21.21 5.30 -51.40
N GLU A 292 -20.58 6.36 -50.89
CA GLU A 292 -21.26 7.51 -50.27
C GLU A 292 -22.27 7.23 -49.14
N VAL A 293 -21.77 7.14 -47.90
CA VAL A 293 -22.38 7.84 -46.74
C VAL A 293 -21.25 8.38 -45.86
N ALA A 294 -21.08 9.70 -45.88
CA ALA A 294 -20.28 10.40 -44.90
C ALA A 294 -21.01 10.40 -43.54
N MET A 295 -20.56 9.53 -42.63
CA MET A 295 -20.69 9.78 -41.19
C MET A 295 -19.28 9.84 -40.62
N ALA A 296 -18.87 11.05 -40.25
CA ALA A 296 -17.59 11.29 -39.60
C ALA A 296 -17.55 10.54 -38.26
N VAL A 297 -16.66 9.55 -38.17
CA VAL A 297 -16.13 9.06 -36.89
C VAL A 297 -14.70 9.57 -36.78
N PRO A 298 -14.43 10.68 -36.08
CA PRO A 298 -13.08 11.16 -35.88
C PRO A 298 -12.59 10.73 -34.50
N GLU A 299 -12.21 9.47 -34.31
CA GLU A 299 -11.69 9.04 -33.00
C GLU A 299 -10.56 8.00 -33.05
N VAL A 300 -9.62 8.14 -34.00
CA VAL A 300 -8.34 7.39 -33.94
C VAL A 300 -7.11 8.28 -34.21
N ARG A 301 -7.27 9.57 -34.53
CA ARG A 301 -6.14 10.52 -34.74
C ARG A 301 -5.76 11.35 -33.50
N SER A 302 -6.48 11.17 -32.39
CA SER A 302 -6.48 12.11 -31.26
C SER A 302 -5.18 12.15 -30.43
N TRP A 303 -4.39 11.07 -30.33
CA TRP A 303 -3.24 11.03 -29.41
C TRP A 303 -2.01 11.82 -29.87
N ALA A 304 -1.78 11.89 -31.18
CA ALA A 304 -0.68 12.68 -31.75
C ALA A 304 -1.06 14.16 -31.80
N GLU A 305 -2.32 14.46 -32.13
CA GLU A 305 -2.86 15.82 -32.14
C GLU A 305 -3.02 16.40 -30.74
N LYS A 306 -3.46 15.61 -29.75
CA LYS A 306 -3.56 16.02 -28.35
C LYS A 306 -2.18 16.34 -27.77
N ARG A 307 -1.19 15.47 -27.96
CA ARG A 307 0.20 15.76 -27.54
C ARG A 307 0.82 16.94 -28.28
N ARG A 308 0.47 17.15 -29.56
CA ARG A 308 0.90 18.32 -30.32
C ARG A 308 0.26 19.60 -29.76
N ARG A 309 -1.03 19.57 -29.44
CA ARG A 309 -1.76 20.68 -28.79
C ARG A 309 -1.24 20.99 -27.39
N GLU A 310 -0.97 19.98 -26.57
CA GLU A 310 -0.40 20.18 -25.22
C GLU A 310 1.00 20.81 -25.29
N ARG A 311 1.84 20.39 -26.24
CA ARG A 311 3.16 21.01 -26.48
C ARG A 311 3.05 22.44 -27.00
N LEU A 312 2.10 22.71 -27.90
CA LEU A 312 1.81 24.06 -28.40
C LEU A 312 1.28 24.96 -27.26
N ALA A 313 0.35 24.46 -26.46
CA ALA A 313 -0.23 25.18 -25.34
C ALA A 313 0.81 25.56 -24.27
N ALA A 314 1.83 24.71 -24.07
CA ALA A 314 2.95 25.01 -23.17
C ALA A 314 3.89 26.11 -23.72
N THR A 315 3.84 26.42 -25.02
CA THR A 315 4.66 27.46 -25.66
C THR A 315 3.93 28.78 -25.86
N LEU A 316 2.62 28.81 -25.70
CA LEU A 316 1.77 29.97 -25.98
C LEU A 316 1.53 30.83 -24.72
N GLY A 317 1.39 32.13 -24.92
CA GLY A 317 0.99 33.06 -23.86
C GLY A 317 -0.48 32.91 -23.46
N ALA A 318 -0.86 33.41 -22.28
CA ALA A 318 -2.23 33.30 -21.76
C ALA A 318 -3.29 33.93 -22.70
N ASP A 319 -2.95 35.00 -23.40
CA ASP A 319 -3.84 35.64 -24.37
C ASP A 319 -4.00 34.83 -25.67
N GLU A 320 -2.93 34.16 -26.12
CA GLU A 320 -2.98 33.28 -27.30
C GLU A 320 -3.79 32.02 -27.02
N LEU A 321 -3.63 31.44 -25.82
CA LEU A 321 -4.45 30.31 -25.35
C LEU A 321 -5.93 30.65 -25.26
N ARG A 322 -6.27 31.91 -24.91
CA ARG A 322 -7.65 32.36 -24.85
C ARG A 322 -8.28 32.45 -26.24
N ILE A 323 -7.51 32.82 -27.25
CA ILE A 323 -7.96 32.88 -28.65
C ILE A 323 -8.07 31.47 -29.24
N GLU A 324 -7.10 30.59 -28.99
CA GLU A 324 -7.12 29.22 -29.53
C GLU A 324 -8.23 28.35 -28.91
N ASN A 325 -8.58 28.59 -27.64
CA ASN A 325 -9.69 27.93 -26.97
C ASN A 325 -11.04 28.67 -27.11
N PHE A 326 -11.09 29.76 -27.89
CA PHE A 326 -12.33 30.50 -28.10
C PHE A 326 -13.26 29.75 -29.06
N ASP A 327 -14.29 29.12 -28.51
CA ASP A 327 -15.37 28.51 -29.27
C ASP A 327 -16.55 29.50 -29.38
N PRO A 328 -16.81 30.09 -30.57
CA PRO A 328 -17.88 31.06 -30.76
C PRO A 328 -19.29 30.47 -30.57
N THR A 329 -19.42 29.14 -30.48
CA THR A 329 -20.69 28.46 -30.20
C THR A 329 -20.93 28.20 -28.72
N ARG A 330 -19.90 28.36 -27.87
CA ARG A 330 -19.95 28.23 -26.41
C ARG A 330 -19.72 29.56 -25.71
N VAL A 331 -20.41 30.61 -26.13
CA VAL A 331 -20.47 31.82 -25.32
C VAL A 331 -21.28 31.48 -24.07
N PRO A 332 -20.71 31.54 -22.85
CA PRO A 332 -21.51 31.36 -21.65
C PRO A 332 -22.48 32.55 -21.61
N GLN A 333 -23.77 32.29 -21.80
CA GLN A 333 -24.78 33.26 -21.38
C GLN A 333 -24.61 33.40 -19.87
N ALA A 334 -24.21 34.60 -19.43
CA ALA A 334 -24.19 34.90 -18.02
C ALA A 334 -25.64 34.87 -17.54
N ASP A 335 -26.04 33.78 -16.88
CA ASP A 335 -27.33 33.67 -16.22
C ASP A 335 -27.40 34.76 -15.15
N ALA A 336 -28.10 35.85 -15.47
CA ALA A 336 -28.21 37.02 -14.61
C ALA A 336 -28.89 36.71 -13.25
N GLU A 337 -29.53 35.55 -13.11
CA GLU A 337 -30.22 35.13 -11.88
C GLU A 337 -29.32 34.41 -10.87
N GLN A 338 -28.09 34.01 -11.21
CA GLN A 338 -27.25 33.22 -10.31
C GLN A 338 -26.08 34.01 -9.71
N GLN A 339 -26.34 35.26 -9.30
CA GLN A 339 -25.41 36.01 -8.47
C GLN A 339 -25.59 35.62 -7.00
N VAL A 340 -24.73 34.73 -6.51
CA VAL A 340 -24.66 34.40 -5.09
C VAL A 340 -24.11 35.63 -4.33
N PRO A 341 -24.85 36.18 -3.35
CA PRO A 341 -24.37 37.33 -2.58
C PRO A 341 -23.03 37.02 -1.93
N GLU A 342 -22.07 37.95 -2.02
CA GLU A 342 -20.70 37.79 -1.51
C GLU A 342 -20.69 37.40 -0.02
N THR A 343 -21.70 37.82 0.72
CA THR A 343 -21.91 37.47 2.14
C THR A 343 -22.17 35.98 2.37
N VAL A 344 -22.83 35.29 1.43
CA VAL A 344 -23.12 33.85 1.49
C VAL A 344 -21.87 33.05 1.12
N ALA A 345 -21.13 33.47 0.09
CA ALA A 345 -19.84 32.90 -0.27
C ALA A 345 -18.81 33.06 0.86
N ALA A 346 -18.73 34.26 1.46
CA ALA A 346 -17.86 34.53 2.60
C ALA A 346 -18.22 33.72 3.85
N ARG A 347 -19.51 33.42 4.07
CA ARG A 347 -19.97 32.59 5.18
C ARG A 347 -19.55 31.13 4.99
N GLY A 348 -19.65 30.59 3.77
CA GLY A 348 -19.16 29.23 3.44
C GLY A 348 -17.65 29.09 3.66
N VAL A 349 -16.88 30.07 3.19
CA VAL A 349 -15.40 30.11 3.36
C VAL A 349 -15.01 30.22 4.84
N ARG A 350 -15.73 31.01 5.64
CA ARG A 350 -15.45 31.19 7.07
C ARG A 350 -15.78 29.94 7.90
N ILE A 351 -16.84 29.21 7.54
CA ILE A 351 -17.20 27.93 8.16
C ILE A 351 -16.17 26.85 7.78
N GLY A 352 -15.78 26.79 6.51
CA GLY A 352 -14.76 25.87 6.00
C GLY A 352 -13.39 26.08 6.68
N MET A 353 -12.95 27.33 6.85
CA MET A 353 -11.71 27.63 7.60
C MET A 353 -11.81 27.20 9.07
N ARG A 354 -12.92 27.48 9.76
CA ARG A 354 -13.08 27.11 11.19
C ARG A 354 -13.09 25.60 11.41
N LEU A 355 -13.75 24.84 10.53
CA LEU A 355 -13.71 23.38 10.53
C LEU A 355 -12.31 22.85 10.18
N GLY A 356 -11.62 23.47 9.22
CA GLY A 356 -10.25 23.12 8.85
C GLY A 356 -9.26 23.28 10.01
N TYR A 357 -9.34 24.37 10.77
CA TYR A 357 -8.50 24.57 11.96
C TYR A 357 -8.86 23.62 13.11
N GLY A 358 -10.14 23.31 13.30
CA GLY A 358 -10.58 22.36 14.34
C GLY A 358 -10.11 20.92 14.08
N VAL A 359 -10.19 20.46 12.83
CA VAL A 359 -9.75 19.11 12.43
C VAL A 359 -8.21 19.02 12.36
N GLY A 360 -7.53 20.10 11.97
CA GLY A 360 -6.07 20.18 11.97
C GLY A 360 -5.43 20.11 13.36
N ALA A 361 -6.12 20.60 14.40
CA ALA A 361 -5.66 20.50 15.79
C ALA A 361 -5.77 19.07 16.35
N ALA A 362 -6.81 18.32 15.95
CA ALA A 362 -7.06 16.95 16.42
C ALA A 362 -6.18 15.88 15.75
N THR A 363 -5.58 16.19 14.60
CA THR A 363 -4.79 15.25 13.77
C THR A 363 -3.27 15.43 13.89
N GLY A 364 -2.79 16.31 14.77
CA GLY A 364 -1.36 16.48 15.04
C GLY A 364 -0.60 17.44 14.11
N LEU A 365 -1.23 17.95 13.05
CA LEU A 365 -0.69 19.05 12.23
C LEU A 365 -0.73 20.42 12.94
N GLY A 366 -1.60 20.58 13.94
CA GLY A 366 -1.77 21.81 14.72
C GLY A 366 -0.59 22.19 15.61
N ILE A 367 0.32 21.27 15.95
CA ILE A 367 1.49 21.59 16.78
C ILE A 367 2.44 22.50 16.01
N GLY A 368 2.63 22.29 14.70
CA GLY A 368 3.47 23.16 13.87
C GLY A 368 2.91 24.58 13.74
N ALA A 369 1.59 24.73 13.64
CA ALA A 369 0.94 26.04 13.60
C ALA A 369 0.97 26.76 14.96
N LEU A 370 0.83 26.02 16.07
CA LEU A 370 0.98 26.57 17.42
C LEU A 370 2.43 26.98 17.71
N VAL A 371 3.41 26.20 17.28
CA VAL A 371 4.84 26.52 17.39
C VAL A 371 5.19 27.72 16.50
N ALA A 372 4.70 27.79 15.28
CA ALA A 372 4.89 28.95 14.40
C ALA A 372 4.22 30.23 14.93
N ALA A 373 3.01 30.10 15.51
CA ALA A 373 2.32 31.21 16.15
C ALA A 373 3.04 31.68 17.43
N PHE A 374 3.56 30.74 18.23
CA PHE A 374 4.34 31.03 19.44
C PHE A 374 5.69 31.69 19.11
N LEU A 375 6.42 31.18 18.11
CA LEU A 375 7.65 31.79 17.58
C LEU A 375 7.38 33.18 16.97
N GLY A 376 6.26 33.33 16.27
CA GLY A 376 5.83 34.61 15.71
C GLY A 376 5.44 35.63 16.78
N TRP A 377 4.92 35.18 17.93
CA TRP A 377 4.61 36.03 19.08
C TRP A 377 5.88 36.46 19.84
N LEU A 378 6.84 35.55 20.04
CA LEU A 378 8.13 35.87 20.67
C LEU A 378 8.95 36.91 19.89
N ARG A 379 8.80 36.95 18.57
CA ARG A 379 9.53 37.87 17.68
C ARG A 379 8.91 39.28 17.61
N ARG A 380 7.71 39.47 18.19
CA ARG A 380 7.01 40.76 18.28
C ARG A 380 7.07 41.39 19.67
N ARG A 381 7.65 40.69 20.64
CA ARG A 381 8.20 41.28 21.88
C ARG A 381 9.68 41.55 21.65
#